data_AF-A0A0F8ZBB8-F1
#
_entry.id   AF-A0A0F8ZBB8-F1
#
_cell.length_a   1.000
_cell.length_b   1.000
_cell.length_c   1.000
_cell.angle_alpha   90.00
_cell.angle_beta   90.00
_cell.angle_gamma   90.00
#
_symmetry.space_group_name_H-M   'P 1'
#
loop_
_entity.id
_entity.type
_entity.pdbx_description
1 polymer ?
#
loop_
_entity_poly.entity_id
_entity_poly.type
_entity_poly.pdbx_seq_one_letter_code
_entity_poly.pdbx_strand_id
1 'polypeptide(L)'
;YADSIITYDGVLTDTITGLSHLEGETVKVWGDGAVLPDVKVTGGQVILATAVKVAQIGLAYNHRFKTLKIEGGNPAGTTMGKKKRINGITFVLQNSHTLTFGPDDDNKFETDFRLVSDPMDAGAPLFTGEQFRGFDGGIETDARIIVESDDPAPFTLLAMIPEVKVNPSK
;
A
#
# COMPACT_ATOMS: atom_id res chain seq x y z
N TYR A 1 4.30 6.21 3.69
CA TYR A 1 5.55 6.73 4.32
C TYR A 1 6.46 7.25 3.22
N ALA A 2 7.25 8.30 3.46
CA ALA A 2 8.16 8.89 2.46
C ALA A 2 9.59 9.02 3.02
N ASP A 3 10.60 8.99 2.15
CA ASP A 3 12.00 9.14 2.55
C ASP A 3 12.43 10.62 2.51
N SER A 4 13.40 10.99 3.35
CA SER A 4 13.92 12.37 3.50
C SER A 4 12.80 13.39 3.72
N ILE A 5 11.85 13.00 4.56
CA ILE A 5 10.56 13.67 4.72
C ILE A 5 10.65 15.00 5.48
N ILE A 6 9.83 15.96 5.07
CA ILE A 6 9.47 17.14 5.86
C ILE A 6 8.01 17.01 6.30
N THR A 7 7.75 17.39 7.55
CA THR A 7 6.40 17.57 8.06
C THR A 7 6.09 19.07 8.12
N TYR A 8 5.09 19.48 7.36
CA TYR A 8 4.45 20.78 7.46
C TYR A 8 3.28 20.68 8.45
N ASP A 9 3.22 21.60 9.41
CA ASP A 9 2.09 21.75 10.34
C ASP A 9 1.90 23.25 10.57
N GLY A 10 0.84 23.80 9.96
CA GLY A 10 0.65 25.24 9.94
C GLY A 10 -0.72 25.69 9.44
N VAL A 11 -0.73 26.91 8.92
CA VAL A 11 -1.92 27.51 8.32
C VAL A 11 -2.23 26.84 6.99
N LEU A 12 -3.50 26.89 6.57
CA LEU A 12 -3.90 26.35 5.28
C LEU A 12 -3.12 27.05 4.15
N THR A 13 -2.30 26.29 3.42
CA THR A 13 -1.46 26.81 2.32
C THR A 13 -1.37 25.77 1.20
N ASP A 14 -1.23 26.24 -0.03
CA ASP A 14 -0.89 25.42 -1.19
C ASP A 14 0.62 25.40 -1.45
N THR A 15 1.38 26.29 -0.80
CA THR A 15 2.82 26.45 -1.03
C THR A 15 3.58 26.03 0.21
N ILE A 16 4.45 25.03 0.07
CA ILE A 16 5.28 24.51 1.16
C ILE A 16 6.76 24.67 0.79
N THR A 17 7.49 25.36 1.66
CA THR A 17 8.92 25.68 1.50
C THR A 17 9.79 24.82 2.41
N GLY A 18 11.11 24.93 2.27
CA GLY A 18 12.09 24.21 3.10
C GLY A 18 12.53 22.86 2.52
N LEU A 19 12.13 22.55 1.29
CA LEU A 19 12.47 21.31 0.57
C LEU A 19 13.78 21.43 -0.23
N SER A 20 14.69 22.32 0.16
CA SER A 20 15.93 22.58 -0.60
C SER A 20 16.82 21.35 -0.76
N HIS A 21 16.71 20.35 0.13
CA HIS A 21 17.42 19.09 0.04
C HIS A 21 16.86 18.13 -1.02
N LEU A 22 15.66 18.39 -1.54
CA LEU A 22 14.97 17.60 -2.56
C LEU A 22 14.84 18.36 -3.89
N GLU A 23 15.63 19.42 -4.10
CA GLU A 23 15.54 20.26 -5.29
C GLU A 23 15.72 19.45 -6.58
N GLY A 24 14.77 19.59 -7.52
CA GLY A 24 14.78 18.87 -8.79
C GLY A 24 14.21 17.45 -8.73
N GLU A 25 13.93 16.92 -7.55
CA GLU A 25 13.31 15.61 -7.36
C GLU A 25 11.78 15.67 -7.43
N THR A 26 11.16 14.53 -7.75
CA THR A 26 9.71 14.36 -7.67
C THR A 26 9.36 13.76 -6.31
N VAL A 27 8.49 14.43 -5.56
CA VAL A 27 8.12 14.06 -4.20
C VAL A 27 6.67 13.58 -4.14
N LYS A 28 6.43 12.60 -3.26
CA LYS A 28 5.10 12.14 -2.85
C LYS A 28 4.60 13.05 -1.73
N VAL A 29 3.29 13.29 -1.72
CA VAL A 29 2.65 14.19 -0.77
C VAL A 29 1.48 13.49 -0.08
N TRP A 30 1.54 13.40 1.24
CA TRP A 30 0.42 13.01 2.08
C TRP A 30 -0.08 14.25 2.83
N GLY A 31 -1.23 14.78 2.43
CA GLY A 31 -1.77 16.04 2.93
C GLY A 31 -3.16 15.86 3.54
N ASP A 32 -3.34 16.34 4.78
CA ASP A 32 -4.61 16.32 5.52
C ASP A 32 -5.38 14.97 5.46
N GLY A 33 -4.66 13.84 5.39
CA GLY A 33 -5.26 12.50 5.35
C GLY A 33 -5.60 11.97 3.95
N ALA A 34 -5.06 12.58 2.89
CA ALA A 34 -5.21 12.11 1.52
C ALA A 34 -3.85 12.05 0.79
N VAL A 35 -3.75 11.11 -0.15
CA VAL A 35 -2.66 11.11 -1.14
C VAL A 35 -2.94 12.23 -2.14
N LEU A 36 -2.00 13.17 -2.27
CA LEU A 36 -2.03 14.22 -3.27
C LEU A 36 -1.14 13.85 -4.47
N PRO A 37 -1.36 14.45 -5.66
CA PRO A 37 -0.52 14.19 -6.82
C PRO A 37 0.95 14.49 -6.57
N ASP A 38 1.81 13.72 -7.22
CA ASP A 38 3.26 13.90 -7.19
C ASP A 38 3.64 15.30 -7.69
N VAL A 39 4.52 15.98 -6.95
CA VAL A 39 4.96 17.34 -7.29
C VAL A 39 6.48 17.38 -7.41
N LYS A 40 6.99 18.14 -8.38
CA LYS A 40 8.42 18.38 -8.50
C LYS A 40 8.83 19.56 -7.62
N VAL A 41 9.91 19.39 -6.85
CA VAL A 41 10.47 20.49 -6.05
C VAL A 41 11.21 21.45 -6.97
N THR A 42 10.88 22.74 -6.87
CA THR A 42 11.54 23.82 -7.62
C THR A 42 11.73 25.04 -6.72
N GLY A 43 12.96 25.55 -6.64
CA GLY A 43 13.29 26.69 -5.77
C GLY A 43 13.18 26.37 -4.27
N GLY A 44 13.35 25.11 -3.88
CA GLY A 44 13.23 24.63 -2.50
C GLY A 44 11.79 24.59 -1.97
N GLN A 45 10.81 24.59 -2.86
CA GLN A 45 9.39 24.56 -2.53
C GLN A 45 8.58 23.68 -3.48
N VAL A 46 7.37 23.34 -3.04
CA VAL A 46 6.33 22.70 -3.86
C VAL A 46 5.05 23.53 -3.83
N ILE A 47 4.29 23.47 -4.92
CA ILE A 47 2.96 24.06 -5.03
C ILE A 47 1.98 22.90 -5.21
N LEU A 48 1.08 22.74 -4.25
CA LEU A 48 0.07 21.69 -4.20
C LEU A 48 -1.19 22.14 -4.95
N ALA A 49 -1.89 21.20 -5.58
CA ALA A 49 -3.17 21.47 -6.22
C ALA A 49 -4.31 21.78 -5.23
N THR A 50 -4.12 21.40 -3.97
CA THR A 50 -5.09 21.59 -2.89
C THR A 50 -4.34 22.09 -1.67
N ALA A 51 -4.84 23.16 -1.06
CA ALA A 51 -4.24 23.71 0.14
C ALA A 51 -4.47 22.78 1.34
N VAL A 52 -3.45 22.63 2.17
CA VAL A 52 -3.46 21.70 3.32
C VAL A 52 -2.92 22.38 4.58
N LYS A 53 -3.32 21.88 5.75
CA LYS A 53 -2.81 22.35 7.06
C LYS A 53 -1.65 21.51 7.55
N VAL A 54 -1.74 20.19 7.36
CA VAL A 54 -0.71 19.23 7.73
C VAL A 54 -0.31 18.45 6.49
N ALA A 55 0.98 18.41 6.19
CA ALA A 55 1.49 17.63 5.07
C ALA A 55 2.80 16.93 5.41
N GLN A 56 2.95 15.73 4.86
CA GLN A 56 4.17 14.95 4.87
C GLN A 56 4.66 14.85 3.42
N ILE A 57 5.85 15.38 3.16
CA ILE A 57 6.40 15.51 1.80
C ILE A 57 7.80 14.91 1.78
N GLY A 58 8.03 13.98 0.86
CA GLY A 58 9.33 13.33 0.71
C GLY A 58 9.43 12.50 -0.56
N LEU A 59 10.55 11.81 -0.73
CA LEU A 59 10.75 10.91 -1.85
C LEU A 59 9.84 9.68 -1.74
N ALA A 60 9.48 9.10 -2.88
CA ALA A 60 8.71 7.86 -2.92
C ALA A 60 9.46 6.74 -2.19
N TYR A 61 8.78 6.09 -1.24
CA TYR A 61 9.29 4.90 -0.57
C TYR A 61 8.45 3.70 -0.98
N ASN A 62 9.04 2.85 -1.81
CA ASN A 62 8.42 1.59 -2.20
C ASN A 62 8.64 0.55 -1.09
N HIS A 63 7.60 0.30 -0.31
CA HIS A 63 7.61 -0.78 0.66
C HIS A 63 7.22 -2.07 -0.03
N ARG A 64 8.10 -3.08 0.04
CA ARG A 64 7.86 -4.38 -0.60
C ARG A 64 8.02 -5.52 0.37
N PHE A 65 6.99 -6.34 0.45
CA PHE A 65 6.96 -7.58 1.22
C PHE A 65 6.59 -8.74 0.30
N LYS A 66 7.39 -9.81 0.31
CA LYS A 66 7.09 -11.04 -0.41
C LYS A 66 7.09 -12.19 0.59
N THR A 67 5.98 -12.92 0.65
CA THR A 67 5.88 -14.07 1.55
C THR A 67 6.88 -15.16 1.15
N LEU A 68 7.23 -15.98 2.13
CA LEU A 68 7.79 -17.29 1.84
C LEU A 68 6.77 -18.14 1.09
N LYS A 69 7.25 -19.25 0.55
CA LYS A 69 6.41 -20.27 -0.07
C LYS A 69 5.36 -20.72 0.94
N ILE A 70 4.09 -20.64 0.55
CA ILE A 70 3.01 -20.98 1.46
C ILE A 70 3.07 -22.46 1.80
N GLU A 71 3.02 -22.79 3.09
CA GLU A 71 3.02 -24.14 3.63
C GLU A 71 1.78 -24.26 4.53
N GLY A 72 0.84 -25.14 4.17
CA GLY A 72 -0.39 -25.35 4.95
C GLY A 72 -1.57 -25.80 4.10
N GLY A 73 -2.57 -26.41 4.75
CA GLY A 73 -3.86 -26.76 4.12
C GLY A 73 -3.95 -28.15 3.50
N ASN A 74 -2.99 -29.06 3.74
CA ASN A 74 -3.12 -30.47 3.32
C ASN A 74 -3.18 -31.40 4.54
N PRO A 75 -4.28 -32.16 4.74
CA PRO A 75 -4.37 -33.14 5.81
C PRO A 75 -3.37 -34.30 5.65
N ALA A 76 -2.89 -34.56 4.43
CA ALA A 76 -1.92 -35.61 4.13
C ALA A 76 -0.45 -35.17 4.30
N GLY A 77 -0.16 -34.24 5.22
CA GLY A 77 1.20 -33.76 5.51
C GLY A 77 1.66 -32.59 4.62
N THR A 78 2.99 -32.44 4.45
CA THR A 78 3.56 -31.26 3.81
C THR A 78 2.98 -30.98 2.42
N THR A 79 2.78 -29.70 2.17
CA THR A 79 2.32 -29.19 0.88
C THR A 79 3.47 -28.87 -0.07
N MET A 80 4.71 -29.03 0.38
CA MET A 80 5.90 -28.75 -0.42
C MET A 80 5.94 -29.65 -1.66
N GLY A 81 6.06 -29.03 -2.84
CA GLY A 81 6.07 -29.72 -4.14
C GLY A 81 4.69 -30.02 -4.74
N LYS A 82 3.60 -29.87 -3.97
CA LYS A 82 2.23 -30.02 -4.49
C LYS A 82 1.77 -28.73 -5.18
N LYS A 83 0.89 -28.89 -6.18
CA LYS A 83 0.22 -27.78 -6.84
C LYS A 83 -0.82 -27.17 -5.90
N LYS A 84 -0.81 -25.85 -5.76
CA LYS A 84 -1.70 -25.09 -4.88
C LYS A 84 -2.30 -23.93 -5.64
N ARG A 85 -3.48 -23.50 -5.20
CA ARG A 85 -4.13 -22.26 -5.66
C ARG A 85 -4.54 -21.46 -4.44
N ILE A 86 -4.23 -20.17 -4.44
CA ILE A 86 -4.73 -19.22 -3.46
C ILE A 86 -6.05 -18.67 -4.01
N ASN A 87 -7.15 -18.82 -3.28
CA ASN A 87 -8.46 -18.35 -3.74
C ASN A 87 -8.74 -16.91 -3.28
N GLY A 88 -8.25 -16.58 -2.10
CA GLY A 88 -8.48 -15.29 -1.46
C GLY A 88 -7.56 -15.14 -0.27
N ILE A 89 -7.47 -13.91 0.22
CA ILE A 89 -6.64 -13.54 1.35
C ILE A 89 -7.46 -12.59 2.22
N THR A 90 -7.47 -12.86 3.52
CA THR A 90 -7.94 -11.90 4.52
C THR A 90 -6.73 -11.16 5.08
N PHE A 91 -6.72 -9.84 4.89
CA PHE A 91 -5.72 -8.95 5.46
C PHE A 91 -6.28 -8.35 6.75
N VAL A 92 -5.53 -8.44 7.84
CA VAL A 92 -5.83 -7.72 9.09
C VAL A 92 -4.97 -6.46 9.09
N LEU A 93 -5.61 -5.31 8.94
CA LEU A 93 -4.96 -4.02 8.78
C LEU A 93 -5.27 -3.09 9.95
N GLN A 94 -4.35 -2.19 10.24
CA GLN A 94 -4.51 -1.15 11.25
C GLN A 94 -4.06 0.20 10.70
N ASN A 95 -4.93 1.20 10.76
CA ASN A 95 -4.64 2.55 10.30
C ASN A 95 -3.99 2.60 8.90
N SER A 96 -4.53 1.84 7.95
CA SER A 96 -4.03 1.75 6.57
C SER A 96 -4.94 2.49 5.59
N HIS A 97 -4.38 3.09 4.53
CA HIS A 97 -5.17 3.84 3.54
C HIS A 97 -5.29 3.13 2.19
N THR A 98 -4.19 2.56 1.70
CA THR A 98 -4.14 1.78 0.46
C THR A 98 -3.58 0.39 0.75
N LEU A 99 -3.95 -0.58 -0.09
CA LEU A 99 -3.42 -1.93 -0.07
C LEU A 99 -3.23 -2.40 -1.50
N THR A 100 -1.99 -2.72 -1.87
CA THR A 100 -1.66 -3.28 -3.17
C THR A 100 -0.99 -4.63 -3.00
N PHE A 101 -1.54 -5.67 -3.64
CA PHE A 101 -1.11 -7.06 -3.46
C PHE A 101 -1.29 -7.89 -4.74
N GLY A 102 -0.46 -8.93 -4.93
CA GLY A 102 -0.54 -9.77 -6.12
C GLY A 102 0.34 -11.03 -6.08
N PRO A 103 0.18 -11.95 -7.05
CA PRO A 103 1.07 -13.12 -7.23
C PRO A 103 2.48 -12.75 -7.73
N ASP A 104 2.58 -11.74 -8.57
CA ASP A 104 3.84 -11.31 -9.21
C ASP A 104 3.90 -9.78 -9.36
N ASP A 105 4.97 -9.29 -9.99
CA ASP A 105 5.24 -7.87 -10.09
C ASP A 105 4.33 -7.17 -11.13
N ASP A 106 3.78 -7.92 -12.10
CA ASP A 106 2.97 -7.41 -13.21
C ASP A 106 1.45 -7.51 -12.91
N ASN A 107 1.05 -8.46 -12.07
CA ASN A 107 -0.34 -8.75 -11.72
C ASN A 107 -0.60 -8.32 -10.27
N LYS A 108 -0.81 -7.03 -10.03
CA LYS A 108 -1.15 -6.49 -8.72
C LYS A 108 -2.57 -5.92 -8.71
N PHE A 109 -3.26 -6.15 -7.60
CA PHE A 109 -4.56 -5.58 -7.29
C PHE A 109 -4.36 -4.47 -6.26
N GLU A 110 -4.85 -3.29 -6.60
CA GLU A 110 -4.86 -2.13 -5.71
C GLU A 110 -6.25 -1.99 -5.09
N THR A 111 -6.28 -1.60 -3.82
CA THR A 111 -7.48 -1.29 -3.06
C THR A 111 -7.23 0.01 -2.32
N ASP A 112 -8.02 1.02 -2.68
CA ASP A 112 -8.19 2.22 -1.87
C ASP A 112 -9.32 1.98 -0.86
N PHE A 113 -9.09 2.33 0.40
CA PHE A 113 -10.09 2.22 1.46
C PHE A 113 -10.99 3.45 1.59
N ARG A 114 -10.75 4.51 0.81
CA ARG A 114 -11.66 5.65 0.71
C ARG A 114 -13.03 5.18 0.21
N LEU A 115 -14.08 5.56 0.93
CA LEU A 115 -15.45 5.26 0.53
C LEU A 115 -16.01 6.40 -0.32
N VAL A 116 -16.92 6.07 -1.24
CA VAL A 116 -17.62 7.07 -2.08
C VAL A 116 -18.45 8.05 -1.23
N SER A 117 -18.83 7.65 -0.02
CA SER A 117 -19.53 8.49 0.96
C SER A 117 -18.62 9.50 1.66
N ASP A 118 -17.30 9.34 1.58
CA ASP A 118 -16.37 10.22 2.26
C ASP A 118 -16.30 11.57 1.51
N PRO A 119 -16.33 12.71 2.23
CA PRO A 119 -16.24 14.01 1.59
C PRO A 119 -14.99 14.09 0.69
N MET A 120 -15.16 14.54 -0.56
CA MET A 120 -14.03 14.70 -1.47
C MET A 120 -13.02 15.74 -0.94
N ASP A 121 -13.51 16.73 -0.19
CA ASP A 121 -12.76 17.85 0.38
C ASP A 121 -12.13 17.55 1.75
N ALA A 122 -12.20 16.31 2.25
CA ALA A 122 -11.58 15.89 3.50
C ALA A 122 -10.74 14.62 3.33
N GLY A 123 -9.70 14.47 4.14
CA GLY A 123 -8.93 13.23 4.19
C GLY A 123 -9.80 12.03 4.53
N ALA A 124 -9.60 10.92 3.82
CA ALA A 124 -10.39 9.73 4.09
C ALA A 124 -9.94 9.11 5.43
N PRO A 125 -10.87 8.56 6.23
CA PRO A 125 -10.51 7.86 7.45
C PRO A 125 -9.61 6.67 7.12
N LEU A 126 -8.63 6.42 7.99
CA LEU A 126 -7.78 5.24 7.87
C LEU A 126 -8.58 3.98 8.19
N PHE A 127 -8.36 2.93 7.41
CA PHE A 127 -9.02 1.65 7.60
C PHE A 127 -8.35 0.85 8.71
N THR A 128 -9.18 0.30 9.60
CA THR A 128 -8.77 -0.68 10.61
C THR A 128 -9.79 -1.81 10.61
N GLY A 129 -9.32 -3.04 10.44
CA GLY A 129 -10.18 -4.22 10.44
C GLY A 129 -9.69 -5.32 9.51
N GLU A 130 -10.59 -6.25 9.25
CA GLU A 130 -10.35 -7.40 8.38
C GLU A 130 -10.89 -7.08 6.98
N GLN A 131 -10.04 -7.25 5.97
CA GLN A 131 -10.42 -7.10 4.58
C GLN A 131 -10.16 -8.38 3.81
N PHE A 132 -11.24 -9.06 3.40
CA PHE A 132 -11.16 -10.13 2.43
C PHE A 132 -11.00 -9.57 1.02
N ARG A 133 -10.07 -10.13 0.25
CA ARG A 133 -9.93 -9.90 -1.19
C ARG A 133 -9.75 -11.22 -1.91
N GLY A 134 -10.39 -11.35 -3.06
CA GLY A 134 -10.11 -12.43 -4.00
C GLY A 134 -8.68 -12.31 -4.48
N PHE A 135 -8.03 -13.46 -4.69
CA PHE A 135 -6.66 -13.51 -5.18
C PHE A 135 -6.66 -14.28 -6.49
N ASP A 136 -6.33 -13.59 -7.59
CA ASP A 136 -6.27 -14.24 -8.90
C ASP A 136 -4.91 -14.90 -9.12
N GLY A 137 -4.65 -15.94 -8.33
CA GLY A 137 -3.44 -16.74 -8.41
C GLY A 137 -3.59 -17.93 -9.35
N GLY A 138 -2.52 -18.25 -10.06
CA GLY A 138 -2.38 -19.49 -10.82
C GLY A 138 -2.37 -20.75 -9.95
N ILE A 139 -2.37 -21.91 -10.61
CA ILE A 139 -2.14 -23.21 -9.96
C ILE A 139 -0.65 -23.52 -10.02
N GLU A 140 0.05 -23.33 -8.90
CA GLU A 140 1.51 -23.33 -8.87
C GLU A 140 2.06 -24.17 -7.72
N THR A 141 3.29 -24.64 -7.87
CA THR A 141 4.00 -25.32 -6.79
C THR A 141 4.70 -24.34 -5.85
N ASP A 142 4.99 -23.11 -6.28
CA ASP A 142 5.62 -22.03 -5.49
C ASP A 142 4.74 -20.78 -5.43
N ALA A 143 3.51 -20.95 -4.94
CA ALA A 143 2.60 -19.84 -4.73
C ALA A 143 3.11 -18.92 -3.61
N ARG A 144 3.26 -17.63 -3.92
CA ARG A 144 3.68 -16.56 -3.01
C ARG A 144 2.77 -15.35 -3.18
N ILE A 145 2.76 -14.50 -2.17
CA ILE A 145 2.00 -13.27 -2.15
C ILE A 145 2.98 -12.11 -2.02
N ILE A 146 2.82 -11.11 -2.86
CA ILE A 146 3.54 -9.85 -2.82
C ILE A 146 2.58 -8.79 -2.31
N VAL A 147 3.03 -7.96 -1.39
CA VAL A 147 2.38 -6.71 -0.97
C VAL A 147 3.38 -5.60 -1.23
N GLU A 148 2.98 -4.63 -2.03
CA GLU A 148 3.88 -3.57 -2.47
C GLU A 148 3.12 -2.29 -2.80
N SER A 149 3.52 -1.16 -2.24
CA SER A 149 2.99 0.16 -2.61
C SER A 149 4.06 1.24 -2.43
N ASP A 150 3.96 2.31 -3.21
CA ASP A 150 4.79 3.51 -3.13
C ASP A 150 4.03 4.72 -2.56
N ASP A 151 2.81 4.50 -2.05
CA ASP A 151 1.97 5.57 -1.54
C ASP A 151 2.57 6.21 -0.28
N PRO A 152 2.47 7.55 -0.15
CA PRO A 152 2.96 8.23 1.04
C PRO A 152 2.08 7.97 2.27
N ALA A 153 0.96 7.27 2.11
CA ALA A 153 0.02 6.93 3.17
C ALA A 153 0.60 5.98 4.25
N PRO A 154 0.00 5.96 5.45
CA PRO A 154 0.33 4.94 6.46
C PRO A 154 -0.20 3.57 6.05
N PHE A 155 0.59 2.54 6.35
CA PHE A 155 0.24 1.14 6.12
C PHE A 155 0.75 0.28 7.28
N THR A 156 -0.16 -0.41 7.98
CA THR A 156 0.20 -1.39 9.00
C THR A 156 -0.50 -2.72 8.71
N LEU A 157 0.30 -3.74 8.37
CA LEU A 157 -0.16 -5.10 8.19
C LEU A 157 0.05 -5.90 9.49
N LEU A 158 -1.04 -6.33 10.13
CA LEU A 158 -0.99 -7.13 11.34
C LEU A 158 -0.94 -8.63 11.03
N ALA A 159 -1.76 -9.09 10.09
CA ALA A 159 -1.81 -10.50 9.70
C ALA A 159 -2.29 -10.68 8.26
N MET A 160 -1.90 -11.80 7.68
CA MET A 160 -2.32 -12.24 6.35
C MET A 160 -2.77 -13.70 6.45
N ILE A 161 -4.02 -13.96 6.10
CA ILE A 161 -4.66 -15.27 6.24
C ILE A 161 -5.09 -15.74 4.85
N PRO A 162 -4.24 -16.50 4.13
CA PRO A 162 -4.55 -16.97 2.79
C PRO A 162 -5.43 -18.22 2.81
N GLU A 163 -6.43 -18.24 1.94
CA GLU A 163 -7.24 -19.43 1.68
C GLU A 163 -6.63 -20.24 0.53
N VAL A 164 -6.06 -21.40 0.86
CA VAL A 164 -5.31 -22.22 -0.10
C VAL A 164 -6.00 -23.55 -0.37
N LYS A 165 -6.18 -23.86 -1.65
CA LYS A 165 -6.59 -25.18 -2.14
C LYS A 165 -5.39 -25.95 -2.63
N VAL A 166 -5.16 -27.13 -2.06
CA VAL A 166 -4.07 -28.03 -2.47
C VAL A 166 -4.64 -29.11 -3.38
N ASN A 167 -4.04 -29.29 -4.55
CA ASN A 167 -4.38 -30.39 -5.45
C ASN A 167 -3.58 -31.65 -5.07
N PRO A 168 -4.19 -32.84 -5.13
CA PRO A 168 -3.48 -34.09 -4.90
C PRO A 168 -2.37 -34.28 -5.94
N SER A 169 -1.22 -34.76 -5.49
CA SER A 169 -0.19 -35.30 -6.38
C SER A 169 -0.75 -36.57 -7.04
N LYS A 170 -0.65 -36.67 -8.36
CA LYS A 170 -0.94 -37.91 -9.09
C LYS A 170 -0.05 -39.05 -8.60
#